data_AF-A0A9D5BXR3-F1
#
_entry.id   AF-A0A9D5BXR3-F1
#
_cell.length_a   1.000
_cell.length_b   1.000
_cell.length_c   1.000
_cell.angle_alpha   90.00
_cell.angle_beta   90.00
_cell.angle_gamma   90.00
#
_symmetry.space_group_name_H-M   'P 1'
#
loop_
_entity.id
_entity.type
_entity.pdbx_description
1 polymer ?
#
loop_
_entity_poly.entity_id
_entity_poly.type
_entity_poly.pdbx_seq_one_letter_code
_entity_poly.pdbx_strand_id
1 'polypeptide(L)'
;MHPRCYATASQERQKVDEVLDLHSLWRRGPPRNPSSRAAALAAAISVNRKKRIRRWSEKREKWKQSRQKKPQQQQQDQWPDPVLKKKRRMLVSAAALRMQHGGLRASREFFRKSSSSDEMEEGAFRFFLGLFEKNGELRTYYEGNSKKGEFCCLVCEGTGEKIGKRYPNCVGLVQHSSLISKTKRRDAHRGFANAVCRLMGWDMEMLPSIVLLDLKADKPPPPDMASANEGSSYSSFPRPALNEHILSSMSHKSVAAHPWHDLEIGPGAPAVFNCVVEISKGSKVKYELDKASGLFKIDRVLYSSVVYPHNYGFIPQTICEDGDPMDVLILMQEPVLPGCFLRARAIGLMPMIDQGEKDDKIIAVCADDPEFRHYKDIKDLAPHRLAEIRRFFEDYKKNENKEVAVNDFLPAEDAVKAIKYSMDLYGDYIVESLRK
;
A
#
# COMPACT_ATOMS: atom_id res chain seq x y z
N MET A 1 -28.83 18.41 36.72
CA MET A 1 -27.38 18.31 36.99
C MET A 1 -27.04 16.83 37.18
N HIS A 2 -26.32 16.22 36.24
CA HIS A 2 -25.80 14.85 36.37
C HIS A 2 -24.31 14.89 36.76
N PRO A 3 -23.85 14.11 37.75
CA PRO A 3 -22.44 14.09 38.12
C PRO A 3 -21.66 13.17 37.17
N ARG A 4 -20.57 13.69 36.58
CA ARG A 4 -19.57 12.89 35.87
C ARG A 4 -18.68 12.17 36.88
N CYS A 5 -18.56 10.85 36.74
CA CYS A 5 -17.57 10.04 37.44
C CYS A 5 -16.17 10.37 36.91
N TYR A 6 -15.31 10.95 37.76
CA TYR A 6 -13.88 11.04 37.52
C TYR A 6 -13.21 9.83 38.18
N ALA A 7 -12.38 9.10 37.43
CA ALA A 7 -11.48 8.12 38.01
C ALA A 7 -10.52 8.84 38.97
N THR A 8 -10.32 8.30 40.16
CA THR A 8 -9.52 8.97 41.19
C THR A 8 -8.03 8.83 40.84
N ALA A 9 -7.23 9.85 41.17
CA ALA A 9 -5.78 9.90 40.96
C ALA A 9 -4.98 8.73 41.60
N SER A 10 -5.64 7.84 42.33
CA SER A 10 -5.09 6.60 42.86
C SER A 10 -5.12 5.45 41.83
N GLN A 11 -6.14 5.40 40.96
CA GLN A 11 -6.26 4.38 39.91
C GLN A 11 -5.27 4.62 38.76
N GLU A 12 -4.95 5.88 38.48
CA GLU A 12 -3.92 6.23 37.49
C GLU A 12 -2.51 5.85 37.97
N ARG A 13 -2.20 6.04 39.26
CA ARG A 13 -0.89 5.64 39.82
C ARG A 13 -0.68 4.12 39.79
N GLN A 14 -1.72 3.36 40.11
CA GLN A 14 -1.63 1.90 40.09
C GLN A 14 -1.33 1.34 38.68
N LYS A 15 -1.89 1.96 37.64
CA LYS A 15 -1.59 1.62 36.24
C LYS A 15 -0.18 2.02 35.82
N VAL A 16 0.35 3.12 36.35
CA VAL A 16 1.73 3.56 36.09
C VAL A 16 2.74 2.57 36.68
N ASP A 17 2.51 2.11 37.92
CA ASP A 17 3.41 1.15 38.58
C ASP A 17 3.40 -0.23 37.90
N GLU A 18 2.25 -0.69 37.42
CA GLU A 18 2.12 -1.95 36.67
C GLU A 18 2.86 -1.89 35.31
N VAL A 19 2.80 -0.76 34.62
CA VAL A 19 3.56 -0.53 33.37
C VAL A 19 5.08 -0.50 33.63
N LEU A 20 5.51 0.10 34.75
CA LEU A 20 6.93 0.14 35.11
C LEU A 20 7.48 -1.25 35.46
N ASP A 21 6.68 -2.12 36.09
CA ASP A 21 7.09 -3.48 36.43
C ASP A 21 7.18 -4.38 35.18
N LEU A 22 6.20 -4.29 34.27
CA LEU A 22 6.25 -4.97 32.97
C LEU A 22 7.45 -4.52 32.13
N HIS A 23 7.81 -3.24 32.19
CA HIS A 23 8.99 -2.70 31.53
C HIS A 23 10.31 -3.16 32.18
N SER A 24 10.29 -3.49 33.48
CA SER A 24 11.43 -4.06 34.21
C SER A 24 11.72 -5.51 33.81
N LEU A 25 10.66 -6.30 33.55
CA LEU A 25 10.77 -7.69 33.09
C LEU A 25 11.26 -7.76 31.64
N TRP A 26 10.84 -6.82 30.80
CA TRP A 26 11.26 -6.74 29.40
C TRP A 26 12.74 -6.35 29.26
N ARG A 27 13.26 -5.50 30.15
CA ARG A 27 14.68 -5.09 30.17
C ARG A 27 15.67 -6.21 30.47
N ARG A 28 15.25 -7.29 31.12
CA ARG A 28 16.17 -8.38 31.50
C ARG A 28 16.58 -9.22 30.29
N GLY A 29 15.73 -9.32 29.26
CA GLY A 29 15.99 -10.10 28.03
C GLY A 29 16.35 -11.59 28.29
N PRO A 30 16.38 -12.44 27.25
CA PRO A 30 16.99 -13.77 27.37
C PRO A 30 18.52 -13.67 27.29
N PRO A 31 19.30 -14.57 27.94
CA PRO A 31 20.76 -14.46 27.99
C PRO A 31 21.39 -14.56 26.59
N ARG A 32 22.30 -13.64 26.27
CA ARG A 32 22.93 -13.52 24.94
C ARG A 32 24.31 -14.17 24.91
N ASN A 33 24.58 -14.91 23.82
CA ASN A 33 25.90 -15.45 23.46
C ASN A 33 26.50 -14.60 22.31
N PRO A 34 27.80 -14.24 22.30
CA PRO A 34 28.33 -13.27 21.33
C PRO A 34 29.00 -13.94 20.13
N SER A 35 28.73 -13.49 18.90
CA SER A 35 29.69 -13.61 17.79
C SER A 35 29.54 -12.50 16.74
N SER A 36 30.66 -12.18 16.12
CA SER A 36 31.11 -10.89 15.57
C SER A 36 30.78 -10.62 14.10
N ARG A 37 29.60 -11.02 13.60
CA ARG A 37 29.28 -10.92 12.15
C ARG A 37 28.65 -9.59 11.69
N ALA A 38 28.24 -8.70 12.60
CA ALA A 38 27.48 -7.50 12.23
C ALA A 38 28.33 -6.39 11.55
N ALA A 39 29.62 -6.30 11.85
CA ALA A 39 30.48 -5.22 11.34
C ALA A 39 30.85 -5.37 9.85
N ALA A 40 30.93 -6.60 9.34
CA ALA A 40 31.34 -6.87 7.96
C ALA A 40 30.24 -6.57 6.92
N LEU A 41 28.97 -6.62 7.30
CA LEU A 41 27.83 -6.41 6.39
C LEU A 41 27.62 -4.92 6.07
N ALA A 42 27.92 -4.02 7.01
CA ALA A 42 27.72 -2.58 6.87
C ALA A 42 28.68 -1.92 5.84
N ALA A 43 29.91 -2.43 5.73
CA ALA A 43 30.92 -1.87 4.82
C ALA A 43 30.64 -2.19 3.33
N ALA A 44 30.07 -3.36 3.03
CA ALA A 44 29.79 -3.80 1.65
C ALA A 44 28.65 -3.01 0.98
N ILE A 45 27.71 -2.49 1.76
CA ILE A 45 26.54 -1.74 1.28
C ILE A 45 26.93 -0.33 0.78
N SER A 46 27.96 0.29 1.37
CA SER A 46 28.40 1.65 1.04
C SER A 46 29.07 1.78 -0.34
N VAL A 47 29.87 0.78 -0.74
CA VAL A 47 30.63 0.80 -2.01
C VAL A 47 29.72 0.62 -3.23
N ASN A 48 28.62 -0.10 -3.09
CA ASN A 48 27.67 -0.36 -4.18
C ASN A 48 26.73 0.85 -4.45
N ARG A 49 26.55 1.74 -3.47
CA ARG A 49 25.73 2.96 -3.58
C ARG A 49 26.35 3.98 -4.55
N LYS A 50 27.67 4.21 -4.48
CA LYS A 50 28.39 5.17 -5.34
C LYS A 50 28.44 4.75 -6.82
N LYS A 51 28.59 3.44 -7.10
CA LYS A 51 28.58 2.92 -8.48
C LYS A 51 27.19 2.97 -9.13
N ARG A 52 26.11 2.82 -8.35
CA ARG A 52 24.72 2.96 -8.83
C ARG A 52 24.40 4.41 -9.22
N ILE A 53 24.73 5.39 -8.40
CA ILE A 53 24.41 6.81 -8.65
C ILE A 53 25.00 7.30 -9.99
N ARG A 54 26.25 6.92 -10.30
CA ARG A 54 26.93 7.31 -11.54
C ARG A 54 26.27 6.75 -12.80
N ARG A 55 25.82 5.48 -12.75
CA ARG A 55 25.13 4.80 -13.86
C ARG A 55 23.72 5.38 -14.12
N TRP A 56 23.11 6.00 -13.10
CA TRP A 56 21.79 6.63 -13.19
C TRP A 56 21.86 8.07 -13.72
N SER A 57 22.90 8.86 -13.37
CA SER A 57 23.14 10.17 -14.00
C SER A 57 23.31 10.09 -15.52
N GLU A 58 24.00 9.06 -16.01
CA GLU A 58 24.21 8.84 -17.46
C GLU A 58 22.90 8.51 -18.21
N LYS A 59 21.95 7.81 -17.56
CA LYS A 59 20.61 7.56 -18.13
C LYS A 59 19.75 8.84 -18.14
N ARG A 60 19.89 9.69 -17.14
CA ARG A 60 19.16 10.96 -17.00
C ARG A 60 19.54 11.97 -18.08
N GLU A 61 20.84 12.08 -18.42
CA GLU A 61 21.29 12.97 -19.50
C GLU A 61 20.84 12.49 -20.89
N LYS A 62 20.80 11.17 -21.14
CA LYS A 62 20.21 10.61 -22.37
C LYS A 62 18.72 10.93 -22.49
N TRP A 63 17.99 10.96 -21.37
CA TRP A 63 16.56 11.29 -21.36
C TRP A 63 16.30 12.77 -21.65
N LYS A 64 17.12 13.68 -21.08
CA LYS A 64 17.06 15.13 -21.36
C LYS A 64 17.35 15.47 -22.83
N GLN A 65 18.35 14.83 -23.43
CA GLN A 65 18.70 15.05 -24.85
C GLN A 65 17.60 14.59 -25.82
N SER A 66 16.77 13.60 -25.43
CA SER A 66 15.64 13.14 -26.25
C SER A 66 14.46 14.12 -26.26
N ARG A 67 14.37 15.01 -25.27
CA ARG A 67 13.27 15.99 -25.10
C ARG A 67 13.46 17.28 -25.91
N GLN A 68 14.72 17.63 -26.24
CA GLN A 68 15.04 18.84 -26.98
C GLN A 68 14.91 18.71 -28.51
N LYS A 69 14.61 17.51 -29.05
CA LYS A 69 14.43 17.28 -30.49
C LYS A 69 13.04 16.76 -30.83
N LYS A 70 12.02 17.60 -30.76
CA LYS A 70 10.79 17.44 -31.56
C LYS A 70 10.23 18.80 -31.97
N PRO A 71 10.14 19.13 -33.27
CA PRO A 71 9.36 20.27 -33.73
C PRO A 71 7.86 19.97 -33.58
N GLN A 72 7.09 21.00 -33.27
CA GLN A 72 5.62 20.96 -33.25
C GLN A 72 5.09 20.65 -34.66
N GLN A 73 4.27 19.60 -34.76
CA GLN A 73 3.35 19.40 -35.87
C GLN A 73 1.96 19.17 -35.28
N GLN A 74 1.05 20.10 -35.59
CA GLN A 74 -0.38 19.97 -35.33
C GLN A 74 -0.91 18.75 -36.08
N GLN A 75 -1.52 17.81 -35.37
CA GLN A 75 -2.29 16.75 -35.99
C GLN A 75 -3.68 16.72 -35.37
N GLN A 76 -4.64 16.93 -36.25
CA GLN A 76 -6.07 17.12 -36.04
C GLN A 76 -6.73 15.81 -35.56
N ASP A 77 -7.65 15.94 -34.62
CA ASP A 77 -8.40 14.86 -34.00
C ASP A 77 -9.21 14.02 -35.01
N GLN A 78 -9.03 12.69 -34.95
CA GLN A 78 -10.07 11.72 -35.32
C GLN A 78 -10.15 10.63 -34.27
N TRP A 79 -11.32 10.51 -33.65
CA TRP A 79 -11.69 9.44 -32.73
C TRP A 79 -11.94 8.14 -33.51
N PRO A 80 -11.40 6.98 -33.10
CA PRO A 80 -11.67 5.72 -33.80
C PRO A 80 -13.05 5.14 -33.44
N ASP A 81 -13.69 4.61 -34.47
CA ASP A 81 -15.00 3.98 -34.52
C ASP A 81 -15.25 2.93 -33.40
N PRO A 82 -16.35 3.01 -32.62
CA PRO A 82 -16.69 2.10 -31.53
C PRO A 82 -16.79 0.61 -31.91
N VAL A 83 -16.97 0.29 -33.20
CA VAL A 83 -17.18 -1.10 -33.66
C VAL A 83 -15.89 -1.93 -33.62
N LEU A 84 -14.71 -1.30 -33.73
CA LEU A 84 -13.41 -2.00 -33.70
C LEU A 84 -12.96 -2.40 -32.28
N LYS A 85 -13.44 -1.70 -31.24
CA LYS A 85 -13.17 -2.07 -29.83
C LYS A 85 -13.81 -3.41 -29.44
N LYS A 86 -14.92 -3.77 -30.08
CA LYS A 86 -15.66 -5.02 -29.77
C LYS A 86 -14.99 -6.27 -30.35
N LYS A 87 -14.26 -6.14 -31.46
CA LYS A 87 -13.51 -7.24 -32.10
C LYS A 87 -12.14 -7.52 -31.47
N ARG A 88 -11.56 -6.56 -30.75
CA ARG A 88 -10.27 -6.71 -30.05
C ARG A 88 -10.34 -7.53 -28.75
N ARG A 89 -11.53 -8.00 -28.37
CA ARG A 89 -11.80 -8.71 -27.10
C ARG A 89 -11.94 -10.23 -27.26
N MET A 90 -11.82 -10.77 -28.48
CA MET A 90 -11.71 -12.20 -28.75
C MET A 90 -10.60 -12.43 -29.76
N LEU A 91 -9.40 -12.76 -29.27
CA LEU A 91 -8.37 -13.54 -29.96
C LEU A 91 -7.20 -13.65 -28.97
N VAL A 92 -7.04 -14.84 -28.38
CA VAL A 92 -5.83 -15.21 -27.64
C VAL A 92 -4.67 -15.17 -28.64
N SER A 93 -3.46 -14.79 -28.22
CA SER A 93 -2.28 -15.14 -29.01
C SER A 93 -2.24 -16.66 -29.11
N ALA A 94 -2.45 -17.22 -30.30
CA ALA A 94 -2.45 -18.66 -30.53
C ALA A 94 -1.18 -19.36 -30.00
N ALA A 95 -0.09 -18.61 -29.78
CA ALA A 95 1.12 -19.08 -29.11
C ALA A 95 0.91 -19.26 -27.60
N ALA A 96 0.36 -18.27 -26.89
CA ALA A 96 0.10 -18.34 -25.45
C ALA A 96 -0.89 -19.46 -25.08
N LEU A 97 -1.90 -19.69 -25.93
CA LEU A 97 -2.85 -20.78 -25.74
C LEU A 97 -2.19 -22.15 -25.90
N ARG A 98 -1.29 -22.30 -26.90
CA ARG A 98 -0.56 -23.54 -27.14
C ARG A 98 0.31 -23.92 -25.94
N MET A 99 1.03 -22.95 -25.37
CA MET A 99 1.87 -23.17 -24.18
C MET A 99 1.08 -23.58 -22.93
N GLN A 100 -0.21 -23.20 -22.85
CA GLN A 100 -1.08 -23.53 -21.72
C GLN A 100 -2.00 -24.73 -21.98
N HIS A 101 -2.04 -25.25 -23.21
CA HIS A 101 -3.00 -26.27 -23.63
C HIS A 101 -2.82 -27.60 -22.88
N GLY A 102 -1.58 -28.00 -22.61
CA GLY A 102 -1.29 -29.19 -21.80
C GLY A 102 -1.84 -29.07 -20.38
N GLY A 103 -1.65 -27.90 -19.75
CA GLY A 103 -2.18 -27.62 -18.41
C GLY A 103 -3.71 -27.56 -18.39
N LEU A 104 -4.33 -26.97 -19.42
CA LEU A 104 -5.78 -26.91 -19.57
C LEU A 104 -6.42 -28.30 -19.70
N ARG A 105 -5.81 -29.19 -20.50
CA ARG A 105 -6.27 -30.57 -20.65
C ARG A 105 -6.17 -31.34 -19.35
N ALA A 106 -5.02 -31.28 -18.68
CA ALA A 106 -4.80 -31.94 -17.41
C ALA A 106 -5.77 -31.44 -16.33
N SER A 107 -6.02 -30.13 -16.29
CA SER A 107 -6.96 -29.54 -15.33
C SER A 107 -8.41 -29.99 -15.58
N ARG A 108 -8.86 -30.06 -16.85
CA ARG A 108 -10.17 -30.63 -17.18
C ARG A 108 -10.30 -32.10 -16.77
N GLU A 109 -9.25 -32.88 -16.95
CA GLU A 109 -9.26 -34.30 -16.55
C GLU A 109 -9.31 -34.46 -15.03
N PHE A 110 -8.51 -33.68 -14.30
CA PHE A 110 -8.51 -33.62 -12.85
C PHE A 110 -9.93 -33.32 -12.32
N PHE A 111 -10.52 -32.23 -12.78
CA PHE A 111 -11.84 -31.79 -12.36
C PHE A 111 -13.02 -32.64 -12.87
N ARG A 112 -12.80 -33.49 -13.88
CA ARG A 112 -13.75 -34.50 -14.37
C ARG A 112 -13.74 -35.77 -13.51
N LYS A 113 -12.57 -36.18 -13.01
CA LYS A 113 -12.41 -37.35 -12.15
C LYS A 113 -12.81 -37.05 -10.69
N SER A 114 -12.66 -35.81 -10.26
CA SER A 114 -13.06 -35.35 -8.94
C SER A 114 -14.52 -34.88 -8.91
N SER A 115 -15.45 -35.76 -8.53
CA SER A 115 -16.89 -35.46 -8.48
C SER A 115 -17.40 -34.93 -7.13
N SER A 116 -16.57 -34.88 -6.08
CA SER A 116 -16.97 -34.34 -4.77
C SER A 116 -16.60 -32.86 -4.60
N SER A 117 -17.34 -32.17 -3.76
CA SER A 117 -17.16 -30.77 -3.35
C SER A 117 -15.91 -30.51 -2.51
N ASP A 118 -15.15 -31.56 -2.18
CA ASP A 118 -14.16 -31.54 -1.10
C ASP A 118 -12.73 -31.64 -1.64
N GLU A 119 -12.43 -30.95 -2.74
CA GLU A 119 -11.05 -30.72 -3.10
C GLU A 119 -10.46 -29.68 -2.14
N MET A 120 -9.90 -30.18 -1.03
CA MET A 120 -9.13 -29.37 -0.08
C MET A 120 -8.04 -28.60 -0.82
N GLU A 121 -7.78 -27.38 -0.36
CA GLU A 121 -6.79 -26.43 -0.92
C GLU A 121 -5.43 -27.10 -1.17
N GLU A 122 -4.99 -27.97 -0.24
CA GLU A 122 -3.75 -28.74 -0.31
C GLU A 122 -3.71 -29.75 -1.48
N GLY A 123 -4.84 -30.39 -1.79
CA GLY A 123 -4.94 -31.35 -2.89
C GLY A 123 -4.81 -30.67 -4.25
N ALA A 124 -5.49 -29.54 -4.42
CA ALA A 124 -5.35 -28.71 -5.62
C ALA A 124 -3.94 -28.12 -5.73
N PHE A 125 -3.36 -27.66 -4.63
CA PHE A 125 -1.99 -27.16 -4.59
C PHE A 125 -0.99 -28.21 -5.09
N ARG A 126 -1.03 -29.44 -4.56
CA ARG A 126 -0.14 -30.54 -4.99
C ARG A 126 -0.34 -30.90 -6.45
N PHE A 127 -1.60 -30.93 -6.91
CA PHE A 127 -1.89 -31.19 -8.33
C PHE A 127 -1.25 -30.15 -9.24
N PHE A 128 -1.47 -28.86 -8.98
CA PHE A 128 -0.95 -27.79 -9.83
C PHE A 128 0.57 -27.64 -9.72
N LEU A 129 1.15 -27.83 -8.54
CA LEU A 129 2.60 -27.86 -8.37
C LEU A 129 3.23 -29.00 -9.19
N GLY A 130 2.69 -30.21 -9.06
CA GLY A 130 3.12 -31.36 -9.86
C GLY A 130 2.90 -31.19 -11.37
N LEU A 131 1.89 -30.42 -11.77
CA LEU A 131 1.64 -30.08 -13.17
C LEU A 131 2.74 -29.16 -13.72
N PHE A 132 3.17 -28.15 -12.96
CA PHE A 132 4.29 -27.29 -13.36
C PHE A 132 5.64 -28.03 -13.35
N GLU A 133 5.82 -28.99 -12.44
CA GLU A 133 7.04 -29.83 -12.42
C GLU A 133 7.13 -30.77 -13.63
N LYS A 134 6.00 -31.38 -14.03
CA LYS A 134 5.95 -32.35 -15.14
C LYS A 134 5.87 -31.70 -16.51
N ASN A 135 5.32 -30.48 -16.60
CA ASN A 135 5.17 -29.77 -17.86
C ASN A 135 6.17 -28.60 -17.94
N GLY A 136 7.37 -28.91 -18.45
CA GLY A 136 8.45 -27.94 -18.62
C GLY A 136 8.06 -26.74 -19.49
N GLU A 137 7.27 -26.94 -20.55
CA GLU A 137 6.80 -25.86 -21.42
C GLU A 137 5.88 -24.88 -20.68
N LEU A 138 4.92 -25.39 -19.91
CA LEU A 138 4.02 -24.60 -19.10
C LEU A 138 4.79 -23.81 -18.03
N ARG A 139 5.74 -24.46 -17.36
CA ARG A 139 6.62 -23.85 -16.37
C ARG A 139 7.46 -22.72 -16.97
N THR A 140 8.20 -22.99 -18.04
CA THR A 140 9.03 -21.98 -18.73
C THR A 140 8.18 -20.82 -19.24
N TYR A 141 6.95 -21.08 -19.68
CA TYR A 141 6.03 -20.01 -20.07
C TYR A 141 5.66 -19.11 -18.89
N TYR A 142 5.29 -19.68 -17.74
CA TYR A 142 4.92 -18.90 -16.54
C TYR A 142 6.10 -18.11 -15.97
N GLU A 143 7.28 -18.73 -15.84
CA GLU A 143 8.49 -18.06 -15.36
C GLU A 143 8.92 -16.94 -16.32
N GLY A 144 8.96 -17.23 -17.63
CA GLY A 144 9.45 -16.31 -18.66
C GLY A 144 8.52 -15.16 -19.03
N ASN A 145 7.21 -15.30 -18.83
CA ASN A 145 6.21 -14.29 -19.23
C ASN A 145 5.50 -13.63 -18.05
N SER A 146 5.98 -13.87 -16.82
CA SER A 146 5.33 -13.49 -15.56
C SER A 146 4.89 -12.02 -15.45
N LYS A 147 5.61 -11.08 -16.07
CA LYS A 147 5.30 -9.63 -16.07
C LYS A 147 4.39 -9.17 -17.20
N LYS A 148 4.42 -9.86 -18.33
CA LYS A 148 3.72 -9.47 -19.57
C LYS A 148 3.50 -10.71 -20.43
N GLY A 149 2.34 -11.34 -20.23
CA GLY A 149 1.92 -12.55 -20.91
C GLY A 149 0.41 -12.60 -21.04
N GLU A 150 -0.13 -13.75 -21.42
CA GLU A 150 -1.57 -13.98 -21.49
C GLU A 150 -1.91 -15.26 -20.76
N PHE A 151 -2.24 -15.14 -19.48
CA PHE A 151 -2.48 -16.28 -18.61
C PHE A 151 -3.97 -16.61 -18.51
N CYS A 152 -4.31 -17.89 -18.48
CA CYS A 152 -5.65 -18.35 -18.06
C CYS A 152 -5.61 -18.96 -16.67
N CYS A 153 -6.72 -18.83 -15.94
CA CYS A 153 -6.93 -19.59 -14.73
C CYS A 153 -7.29 -21.04 -15.10
N LEU A 154 -6.38 -21.97 -14.81
CA LEU A 154 -6.56 -23.38 -15.13
C LEU A 154 -7.77 -23.96 -14.40
N VAL A 155 -8.07 -23.46 -13.20
CA VAL A 155 -9.26 -23.86 -12.43
C VAL A 155 -10.55 -23.45 -13.14
N CYS A 156 -10.71 -22.17 -13.49
CA CYS A 156 -11.86 -21.67 -14.27
C CYS A 156 -12.08 -22.48 -15.56
N GLU A 157 -11.01 -22.67 -16.34
CA GLU A 157 -11.08 -23.42 -17.60
C GLU A 157 -11.35 -24.91 -17.43
N GLY A 158 -10.90 -25.49 -16.30
CA GLY A 158 -11.09 -26.88 -15.94
C GLY A 158 -12.48 -27.18 -15.37
N THR A 159 -13.10 -26.22 -14.68
CA THR A 159 -14.48 -26.31 -14.15
C THR A 159 -15.54 -25.82 -15.13
N GLY A 160 -15.13 -25.17 -16.22
CA GLY A 160 -16.02 -24.55 -17.19
C GLY A 160 -16.64 -23.22 -16.72
N GLU A 161 -16.14 -22.65 -15.63
CA GLU A 161 -16.55 -21.34 -15.12
C GLU A 161 -15.65 -20.24 -15.70
N LYS A 162 -16.20 -19.12 -16.19
CA LYS A 162 -15.41 -17.96 -16.68
C LYS A 162 -14.33 -18.30 -17.72
N ILE A 163 -14.64 -19.25 -18.60
CA ILE A 163 -13.81 -19.67 -19.74
C ILE A 163 -13.41 -18.44 -20.58
N GLY A 164 -12.15 -18.40 -21.01
CA GLY A 164 -11.63 -17.38 -21.92
C GLY A 164 -11.16 -16.08 -21.26
N LYS A 165 -11.32 -15.90 -19.94
CA LYS A 165 -10.75 -14.74 -19.25
C LYS A 165 -9.22 -14.84 -19.19
N ARG A 166 -8.56 -13.73 -19.54
CA ARG A 166 -7.09 -13.62 -19.59
C ARG A 166 -6.56 -12.62 -18.58
N TYR A 167 -5.38 -12.93 -18.07
CA TYR A 167 -4.63 -12.09 -17.13
C TYR A 167 -3.32 -11.66 -17.80
N PRO A 168 -2.99 -10.36 -17.80
CA PRO A 168 -1.83 -9.84 -18.51
C PRO A 168 -0.48 -10.20 -17.83
N ASN A 169 -0.53 -10.71 -16.59
CA ASN A 169 0.63 -11.09 -15.79
C ASN A 169 0.22 -12.14 -14.73
N CYS A 170 1.22 -12.79 -14.12
CA CYS A 170 1.01 -13.81 -13.08
C CYS A 170 0.39 -13.20 -11.79
N VAL A 171 0.66 -11.92 -11.50
CA VAL A 171 0.09 -11.24 -10.31
C VAL A 171 -1.43 -11.15 -10.44
N GLY A 172 -1.95 -10.64 -11.57
CA GLY A 172 -3.39 -10.56 -11.81
C GLY A 172 -4.07 -11.93 -11.85
N LEU A 173 -3.36 -12.98 -12.29
CA LEU A 173 -3.83 -14.35 -12.24
C LEU A 173 -3.96 -14.87 -10.80
N VAL A 174 -2.92 -14.66 -9.98
CA VAL A 174 -2.89 -15.06 -8.56
C VAL A 174 -3.99 -14.32 -7.80
N GLN A 175 -4.12 -13.00 -7.98
CA GLN A 175 -5.18 -12.21 -7.34
C GLN A 175 -6.57 -12.70 -7.68
N HIS A 176 -6.83 -13.00 -8.96
CA HIS A 176 -8.09 -13.58 -9.36
C HIS A 176 -8.36 -14.89 -8.62
N SER A 177 -7.36 -15.76 -8.54
CA SER A 177 -7.50 -17.09 -7.97
C SER A 177 -7.63 -17.03 -6.43
N SER A 178 -6.94 -16.12 -5.76
CA SER A 178 -7.05 -15.94 -4.31
C SER A 178 -8.34 -15.24 -3.86
N LEU A 179 -8.85 -14.29 -4.65
CA LEU A 179 -9.97 -13.41 -4.26
C LEU A 179 -11.32 -13.83 -4.85
N ILE A 180 -11.37 -14.91 -5.63
CA ILE A 180 -12.63 -15.36 -6.24
C ILE A 180 -13.62 -15.82 -5.15
N SER A 181 -14.74 -15.11 -5.06
CA SER A 181 -15.83 -15.41 -4.13
C SER A 181 -17.03 -16.08 -4.81
N LYS A 182 -17.18 -15.92 -6.13
CA LYS A 182 -18.29 -16.45 -6.95
C LYS A 182 -17.82 -17.65 -7.80
N THR A 183 -17.58 -18.78 -7.15
CA THR A 183 -17.27 -20.10 -7.74
C THR A 183 -17.59 -21.19 -6.70
N LYS A 184 -17.98 -22.39 -7.15
CA LYS A 184 -18.14 -23.54 -6.26
C LYS A 184 -16.81 -24.14 -5.79
N ARG A 185 -15.69 -23.83 -6.47
CA ARG A 185 -14.37 -24.45 -6.20
C ARG A 185 -13.35 -23.43 -5.69
N ARG A 186 -13.66 -22.77 -4.58
CA ARG A 186 -12.81 -21.70 -4.00
C ARG A 186 -11.44 -22.23 -3.56
N ASP A 187 -11.44 -23.39 -2.91
CA ASP A 187 -10.22 -24.01 -2.37
C ASP A 187 -9.27 -24.46 -3.49
N ALA A 188 -9.83 -24.93 -4.61
CA ALA A 188 -9.04 -25.25 -5.79
C ALA A 188 -8.38 -24.00 -6.43
N HIS A 189 -9.07 -22.86 -6.42
CA HIS A 189 -8.47 -21.59 -6.88
C HIS A 189 -7.38 -21.10 -5.92
N ARG A 190 -7.54 -21.29 -4.61
CA ARG A 190 -6.49 -20.98 -3.62
C ARG A 190 -5.28 -21.89 -3.79
N GLY A 191 -5.48 -23.19 -3.93
CA GLY A 191 -4.42 -24.15 -4.21
C GLY A 191 -3.67 -23.84 -5.51
N PHE A 192 -4.39 -23.41 -6.55
CA PHE A 192 -3.77 -22.94 -7.79
C PHE A 192 -2.96 -21.66 -7.60
N ALA A 193 -3.47 -20.69 -6.84
CA ALA A 193 -2.73 -19.47 -6.51
C ALA A 193 -1.43 -19.79 -5.76
N ASN A 194 -1.50 -20.70 -4.77
CA ASN A 194 -0.35 -21.19 -4.01
C ASN A 194 0.69 -21.83 -4.92
N ALA A 195 0.26 -22.66 -5.88
CA ALA A 195 1.17 -23.34 -6.81
C ALA A 195 1.88 -22.33 -7.73
N VAL A 196 1.17 -21.31 -8.20
CA VAL A 196 1.77 -20.23 -9.00
C VAL A 196 2.75 -19.39 -8.16
N CYS A 197 2.41 -19.02 -6.93
CA CYS A 197 3.33 -18.32 -6.03
C CYS A 197 4.59 -19.16 -5.78
N ARG A 198 4.43 -20.47 -5.49
CA ARG A 198 5.56 -21.39 -5.26
C ARG A 198 6.44 -21.52 -6.49
N LEU A 199 5.85 -21.62 -7.69
CA LEU A 199 6.58 -21.64 -8.95
C LEU A 199 7.41 -20.37 -9.15
N MET A 200 6.84 -19.21 -8.82
CA MET A 200 7.50 -17.91 -9.01
C MET A 200 8.50 -17.56 -7.89
N GLY A 201 8.60 -18.38 -6.85
CA GLY A 201 9.38 -18.06 -5.64
C GLY A 201 8.78 -16.93 -4.81
N TRP A 202 7.48 -16.67 -4.94
CA TRP A 202 6.77 -15.64 -4.19
C TRP A 202 6.26 -16.18 -2.87
N ASP A 203 6.42 -15.38 -1.82
CA ASP A 203 5.71 -15.56 -0.56
C ASP A 203 4.31 -14.95 -0.68
N MET A 204 3.27 -15.78 -0.53
CA MET A 204 1.88 -15.33 -0.63
C MET A 204 1.53 -14.33 0.47
N GLU A 205 2.25 -14.35 1.59
CA GLU A 205 2.01 -13.45 2.74
C GLU A 205 2.64 -12.08 2.58
N MET A 206 3.53 -11.90 1.59
CA MET A 206 4.30 -10.67 1.36
C MET A 206 3.87 -9.92 0.08
N LEU A 207 2.76 -10.32 -0.55
CA LEU A 207 2.21 -9.60 -1.70
C LEU A 207 1.46 -8.35 -1.23
N PRO A 208 1.90 -7.12 -1.57
CA PRO A 208 1.28 -5.91 -1.07
C PRO A 208 -0.16 -5.77 -1.60
N SER A 209 -1.06 -5.35 -0.71
CA SER A 209 -2.46 -5.08 -1.01
C SER A 209 -2.68 -4.03 -2.11
N ILE A 210 -1.66 -3.24 -2.47
CA ILE A 210 -1.75 -2.14 -3.43
C ILE A 210 -2.15 -2.58 -4.85
N VAL A 211 -1.93 -3.85 -5.23
CA VAL A 211 -2.37 -4.37 -6.53
C VAL A 211 -3.88 -4.70 -6.54
N LEU A 212 -4.59 -4.62 -5.40
CA LEU A 212 -6.03 -4.94 -5.30
C LEU A 212 -6.98 -3.83 -5.78
N LEU A 213 -6.55 -2.58 -5.90
CA LEU A 213 -7.48 -1.46 -6.11
C LEU A 213 -7.56 -0.94 -7.57
N ASP A 214 -6.56 -1.22 -8.41
CA ASP A 214 -6.45 -0.60 -9.75
C ASP A 214 -7.43 -1.10 -10.82
N LEU A 215 -8.44 -1.92 -10.48
CA LEU A 215 -9.42 -2.41 -11.46
C LEU A 215 -10.89 -2.21 -11.08
N LYS A 216 -11.19 -1.46 -10.00
CA LYS A 216 -12.60 -1.15 -9.62
C LYS A 216 -13.10 0.21 -10.13
N ALA A 217 -12.25 1.04 -10.71
CA ALA A 217 -12.66 2.29 -11.33
C ALA A 217 -13.21 2.05 -12.75
N ASP A 218 -14.41 1.47 -12.84
CA ASP A 218 -15.33 1.61 -14.00
C ASP A 218 -16.65 0.90 -13.70
N LYS A 219 -17.46 1.48 -12.81
CA LYS A 219 -18.91 1.28 -12.88
C LYS A 219 -19.66 2.46 -12.25
N PRO A 220 -20.54 3.17 -12.99
CA PRO A 220 -21.40 4.19 -12.40
C PRO A 220 -22.47 3.55 -11.51
N PRO A 221 -22.96 4.25 -10.47
CA PRO A 221 -24.00 3.77 -9.58
C PRO A 221 -25.36 3.70 -10.31
N PRO A 222 -26.26 2.76 -9.93
CA PRO A 222 -27.63 2.74 -10.43
C PRO A 222 -28.46 3.88 -9.80
N PRO A 223 -29.51 4.36 -10.48
CA PRO A 223 -30.32 5.49 -10.01
C PRO A 223 -31.35 5.08 -8.95
N ASP A 224 -31.65 6.03 -8.07
CA ASP A 224 -32.63 5.97 -6.99
C ASP A 224 -34.06 5.69 -7.48
N MET A 225 -34.84 4.98 -6.66
CA MET A 225 -36.30 5.08 -6.63
C MET A 225 -36.82 5.12 -5.19
N ALA A 226 -37.77 6.02 -4.96
CA ALA A 226 -38.30 6.43 -3.67
C ALA A 226 -39.58 5.68 -3.24
N SER A 227 -39.85 5.81 -1.93
CA SER A 227 -41.12 5.73 -1.18
C SER A 227 -41.87 4.41 -1.04
N ALA A 228 -42.13 3.98 0.20
CA ALA A 228 -43.45 4.08 0.86
C ALA A 228 -43.38 3.54 2.31
N ASN A 229 -44.38 3.91 3.10
CA ASN A 229 -44.41 4.02 4.56
C ASN A 229 -45.15 2.84 5.26
N GLU A 230 -45.13 2.89 6.60
CA GLU A 230 -46.05 2.27 7.59
C GLU A 230 -45.78 0.87 8.18
N GLY A 231 -45.55 0.87 9.50
CA GLY A 231 -46.44 0.20 10.46
C GLY A 231 -46.26 -1.29 10.80
N SER A 232 -45.75 -1.56 12.02
CA SER A 232 -46.42 -2.40 13.05
C SER A 232 -45.55 -3.49 13.73
N SER A 233 -45.73 -3.50 15.06
CA SER A 233 -45.65 -4.57 16.05
C SER A 233 -44.33 -5.34 16.29
N TYR A 234 -43.85 -5.18 17.52
CA TYR A 234 -42.93 -6.06 18.21
C TYR A 234 -43.42 -7.53 18.21
N SER A 235 -42.58 -8.44 17.75
CA SER A 235 -42.56 -9.83 18.22
C SER A 235 -41.12 -10.30 18.41
N SER A 236 -40.80 -10.68 19.64
CA SER A 236 -39.53 -11.24 20.07
C SER A 236 -39.22 -12.55 19.34
N PHE A 237 -38.20 -12.54 18.47
CA PHE A 237 -37.56 -13.75 17.98
C PHE A 237 -36.23 -13.97 18.72
N PRO A 238 -35.90 -15.20 19.13
CA PRO A 238 -34.66 -15.50 19.82
C PRO A 238 -33.48 -15.20 18.88
N ARG A 239 -32.56 -14.33 19.33
CA ARG A 239 -31.30 -14.07 18.63
C ARG A 239 -30.60 -15.41 18.41
N PRO A 240 -30.21 -15.77 17.18
CA PRO A 240 -29.31 -16.91 17.00
C PRO A 240 -28.06 -16.65 17.85
N ALA A 241 -27.70 -17.61 18.70
CA ALA A 241 -26.44 -17.56 19.43
C ALA A 241 -25.31 -17.34 18.40
N LEU A 242 -24.49 -16.33 18.66
CA LEU A 242 -23.39 -15.98 17.79
C LEU A 242 -22.42 -17.18 17.78
N ASN A 243 -22.38 -17.93 16.68
CA ASN A 243 -21.41 -19.02 16.53
C ASN A 243 -20.00 -18.41 16.62
N GLU A 244 -19.32 -18.59 17.75
CA GLU A 244 -17.91 -18.16 17.95
C GLU A 244 -16.99 -18.66 16.84
N HIS A 245 -17.33 -19.80 16.22
CA HIS A 245 -16.64 -20.35 15.05
C HIS A 245 -16.72 -19.47 13.80
N ILE A 246 -17.80 -18.69 13.61
CA ILE A 246 -17.95 -17.79 12.46
C ILE A 246 -17.07 -16.54 12.66
N LEU A 247 -16.99 -16.01 13.88
CA LEU A 247 -16.03 -14.94 14.22
C LEU A 247 -14.57 -15.42 14.12
N SER A 248 -14.29 -16.66 14.54
CA SER A 248 -12.97 -17.29 14.35
C SER A 248 -12.59 -17.39 12.86
N SER A 249 -13.54 -17.67 11.96
CA SER A 249 -13.30 -17.74 10.51
C SER A 249 -13.13 -16.38 9.82
N MET A 250 -13.52 -15.28 10.48
CA MET A 250 -13.17 -13.91 10.06
C MET A 250 -11.89 -13.39 10.71
N SER A 251 -11.21 -14.23 11.51
CA SER A 251 -9.98 -13.91 12.26
C SER A 251 -8.69 -14.39 11.56
N HIS A 252 -8.65 -14.41 10.24
CA HIS A 252 -7.41 -14.63 9.49
C HIS A 252 -6.85 -13.27 9.05
N LYS A 253 -5.89 -12.61 9.70
CA LYS A 253 -4.95 -12.98 10.77
C LYS A 253 -4.74 -11.72 11.64
N SER A 254 -4.68 -11.83 12.96
CA SER A 254 -4.19 -10.73 13.83
C SER A 254 -2.67 -10.62 13.72
N VAL A 255 -2.15 -10.34 12.52
CA VAL A 255 -0.76 -9.89 12.39
C VAL A 255 -0.80 -8.40 12.71
N ALA A 256 -0.03 -7.99 13.72
CA ALA A 256 0.13 -6.57 14.02
C ALA A 256 0.69 -5.88 12.78
N ALA A 257 -0.08 -4.96 12.20
CA ALA A 257 0.25 -4.32 10.94
C ALA A 257 1.47 -3.40 11.10
N HIS A 258 2.48 -3.58 10.26
CA HIS A 258 3.55 -2.61 10.08
C HIS A 258 2.97 -1.32 9.47
N PRO A 259 3.06 -0.16 10.13
CA PRO A 259 2.35 1.05 9.70
C PRO A 259 2.69 1.54 8.29
N TRP A 260 3.90 1.23 7.79
CA TRP A 260 4.31 1.60 6.43
C TRP A 260 3.94 0.58 5.36
N HIS A 261 3.93 -0.72 5.68
CA HIS A 261 3.81 -1.78 4.67
C HIS A 261 2.40 -2.37 4.62
N ASP A 262 1.79 -2.57 5.79
CA ASP A 262 0.56 -3.35 5.92
C ASP A 262 -0.69 -2.46 5.99
N LEU A 263 -0.54 -1.19 6.37
CA LEU A 263 -1.63 -0.21 6.29
C LEU A 263 -1.85 0.18 4.82
N GLU A 264 -3.08 0.03 4.35
CA GLU A 264 -3.45 0.49 3.01
C GLU A 264 -3.36 2.01 2.90
N ILE A 265 -2.91 2.51 1.74
CA ILE A 265 -2.95 3.94 1.41
C ILE A 265 -4.37 4.51 1.38
N GLY A 266 -5.38 3.66 1.17
CA GLY A 266 -6.80 4.02 1.17
C GLY A 266 -7.39 4.24 -0.23
N PRO A 267 -8.70 4.03 -0.40
CA PRO A 267 -9.36 3.96 -1.71
C PRO A 267 -9.48 5.30 -2.45
N GLY A 268 -9.24 6.43 -1.78
CA GLY A 268 -9.27 7.77 -2.38
C GLY A 268 -7.92 8.25 -2.91
N ALA A 269 -6.86 7.44 -2.77
CA ALA A 269 -5.51 7.82 -3.16
C ALA A 269 -5.43 8.00 -4.69
N PRO A 270 -4.60 8.92 -5.20
CA PRO A 270 -3.64 9.78 -4.48
C PRO A 270 -4.23 11.06 -3.85
N ALA A 271 -5.49 11.41 -4.11
CA ALA A 271 -6.07 12.68 -3.65
C ALA A 271 -6.44 12.68 -2.16
N VAL A 272 -6.99 11.56 -1.67
CA VAL A 272 -7.34 11.34 -0.25
C VAL A 272 -6.73 10.02 0.21
N PHE A 273 -5.87 10.05 1.20
CA PHE A 273 -5.06 8.91 1.62
C PHE A 273 -5.07 8.77 3.15
N ASN A 274 -4.76 7.57 3.63
CA ASN A 274 -4.40 7.36 5.03
C ASN A 274 -3.04 7.99 5.29
N CYS A 275 -2.88 8.62 6.45
CA CYS A 275 -1.62 9.20 6.90
C CYS A 275 -1.36 8.70 8.31
N VAL A 276 -0.16 8.17 8.57
CA VAL A 276 0.28 7.76 9.90
C VAL A 276 0.97 8.94 10.55
N VAL A 277 0.53 9.36 11.73
CA VAL A 277 1.09 10.50 12.45
C VAL A 277 2.31 10.05 13.23
N GLU A 278 3.43 10.74 13.04
CA GLU A 278 4.66 10.56 13.81
C GLU A 278 4.76 11.59 14.93
N ILE A 279 4.42 12.85 14.63
CA ILE A 279 4.68 13.98 15.53
C ILE A 279 3.40 14.78 15.70
N SER A 280 2.94 14.88 16.94
CA SER A 280 1.79 15.70 17.30
C SER A 280 2.09 17.19 17.11
N LYS A 281 1.07 17.95 16.70
CA LYS A 281 1.07 19.41 16.76
C LYS A 281 1.54 19.91 18.12
N GLY A 282 2.48 20.86 18.12
CA GLY A 282 3.05 21.45 19.33
C GLY A 282 4.18 20.64 19.98
N SER A 283 4.58 19.51 19.40
CA SER A 283 5.69 18.71 19.93
C SER A 283 7.05 19.32 19.59
N LYS A 284 7.98 19.26 20.55
CA LYS A 284 9.42 19.50 20.37
C LYS A 284 10.21 18.20 20.13
N VAL A 285 9.58 17.04 20.32
CA VAL A 285 10.19 15.73 20.11
C VAL A 285 9.96 15.33 18.66
N LYS A 286 11.06 15.11 17.92
CA LYS A 286 11.01 14.51 16.59
C LYS A 286 11.01 13.00 16.75
N TYR A 287 9.81 12.43 16.71
CA TYR A 287 9.63 11.01 16.50
C TYR A 287 9.88 10.66 15.03
N GLU A 288 10.22 9.41 14.77
CA GLU A 288 10.26 8.84 13.42
C GLU A 288 9.92 7.35 13.46
N LEU A 289 9.40 6.87 12.34
CA LEU A 289 9.23 5.45 12.08
C LEU A 289 10.59 4.75 12.04
N ASP A 290 10.78 3.76 12.90
CA ASP A 290 11.80 2.74 12.71
C ASP A 290 11.32 1.74 11.65
N LYS A 291 11.73 1.95 10.39
CA LYS A 291 11.31 1.16 9.22
C LYS A 291 11.50 -0.36 9.35
N ALA A 292 12.40 -0.81 10.23
CA ALA A 292 12.66 -2.24 10.42
C ALA A 292 11.64 -2.90 11.35
N SER A 293 11.23 -2.23 12.42
CA SER A 293 10.31 -2.78 13.43
C SER A 293 8.86 -2.30 13.27
N GLY A 294 8.64 -1.18 12.59
CA GLY A 294 7.33 -0.52 12.51
C GLY A 294 6.97 0.30 13.75
N LEU A 295 7.88 0.41 14.71
CA LEU A 295 7.70 1.19 15.94
C LEU A 295 8.18 2.64 15.75
N PHE A 296 7.71 3.54 16.62
CA PHE A 296 8.18 4.92 16.66
C PHE A 296 9.30 5.06 17.67
N LYS A 297 10.40 5.67 17.24
CA LYS A 297 11.54 6.02 18.10
C LYS A 297 11.72 7.53 18.13
N ILE A 298 12.39 7.99 19.18
CA ILE A 298 12.84 9.38 19.26
C ILE A 298 14.09 9.49 18.40
N ASP A 299 14.01 10.21 17.27
CA ASP A 299 15.20 10.59 16.49
C ASP A 299 16.02 11.60 17.29
N ARG A 300 15.36 12.69 17.71
CA ARG A 300 15.94 13.73 18.55
C ARG A 300 14.90 14.63 19.18
N VAL A 301 15.33 15.41 20.16
CA VAL A 301 14.62 16.63 20.58
C VAL A 301 15.13 17.79 19.72
N LEU A 302 14.24 18.66 19.23
CA LEU A 302 14.64 19.79 18.38
C LEU A 302 15.63 20.72 19.11
N TYR A 303 16.68 21.15 18.40
CA TYR A 303 17.80 21.93 18.93
C TYR A 303 17.45 23.41 19.14
N SER A 304 16.44 23.89 18.42
CA SER A 304 15.87 25.23 18.57
C SER A 304 14.65 25.20 19.50
N SER A 305 14.28 26.34 20.07
CA SER A 305 13.02 26.48 20.84
C SER A 305 11.81 26.62 19.92
N VAL A 306 11.63 25.63 19.04
CA VAL A 306 10.51 25.54 18.09
C VAL A 306 9.73 24.25 18.33
N VAL A 307 8.49 24.23 17.87
CA VAL A 307 7.60 23.07 17.93
C VAL A 307 6.94 22.86 16.57
N TYR A 308 6.56 21.62 16.25
CA TYR A 308 5.86 21.35 14.99
C TYR A 308 4.52 22.12 14.95
N PRO A 309 4.26 22.94 13.90
CA PRO A 309 3.08 23.81 13.84
C PRO A 309 1.77 23.02 13.64
N HIS A 310 1.87 21.82 13.08
CA HIS A 310 0.76 20.93 12.76
C HIS A 310 1.15 19.47 13.00
N ASN A 311 0.17 18.56 12.96
CA ASN A 311 0.47 17.13 13.02
C ASN A 311 1.31 16.75 11.80
N TYR A 312 2.27 15.86 11.98
CA TYR A 312 3.23 15.48 10.96
C TYR A 312 3.40 13.97 10.93
N GLY A 313 3.61 13.40 9.75
CA GLY A 313 3.95 12.01 9.59
C GLY A 313 4.08 11.64 8.13
N PHE A 314 3.67 10.42 7.76
CA PHE A 314 3.95 9.89 6.43
C PHE A 314 2.76 9.14 5.81
N ILE A 315 2.83 8.96 4.49
CA ILE A 315 1.85 8.18 3.73
C ILE A 315 2.31 6.71 3.66
N PRO A 316 1.51 5.74 4.12
CA PRO A 316 1.86 4.33 4.01
C PRO A 316 1.90 3.90 2.54
N GLN A 317 2.69 2.87 2.24
CA GLN A 317 2.87 2.34 0.88
C GLN A 317 3.34 3.38 -0.16
N THR A 318 4.20 4.30 0.29
CA THR A 318 4.91 5.27 -0.56
C THR A 318 6.40 5.22 -0.26
N ILE A 319 7.26 5.67 -1.19
CA ILE A 319 8.70 5.82 -0.98
C ILE A 319 9.27 6.96 -1.83
N CYS A 320 10.23 7.70 -1.29
CA CYS A 320 10.91 8.81 -1.93
C CYS A 320 12.36 8.41 -2.30
N GLU A 321 13.10 9.32 -2.96
CA GLU A 321 14.47 9.05 -3.39
C GLU A 321 15.47 8.85 -2.23
N ASP A 322 15.16 9.36 -1.04
CA ASP A 322 15.91 9.18 0.20
C ASP A 322 15.71 7.78 0.84
N GLY A 323 14.67 7.05 0.41
CA GLY A 323 14.29 5.74 0.93
C GLY A 323 13.27 5.77 2.06
N ASP A 324 12.71 6.93 2.36
CA ASP A 324 11.66 7.14 3.36
C ASP A 324 10.28 7.28 2.70
N PRO A 325 9.17 7.00 3.40
CA PRO A 325 7.84 7.29 2.89
C PRO A 325 7.61 8.79 2.69
N MET A 326 6.66 9.15 1.83
CA MET A 326 6.32 10.55 1.55
C MET A 326 5.82 11.26 2.81
N ASP A 327 6.47 12.37 3.15
CA ASP A 327 6.17 13.21 4.30
C ASP A 327 4.90 14.05 4.12
N VAL A 328 4.16 14.26 5.21
CA VAL A 328 2.91 15.03 5.23
C VAL A 328 2.80 15.89 6.48
N LEU A 329 2.45 17.16 6.28
CA LEU A 329 2.00 18.08 7.31
C LEU A 329 0.48 18.23 7.24
N ILE A 330 -0.22 17.94 8.35
CA ILE A 330 -1.68 17.75 8.40
C ILE A 330 -2.32 18.86 9.24
N LEU A 331 -3.06 19.73 8.58
CA LEU A 331 -3.84 20.79 9.20
C LEU A 331 -5.19 20.23 9.70
N MET A 332 -5.45 20.44 10.98
CA MET A 332 -6.69 20.10 11.68
C MET A 332 -6.78 20.85 13.02
N GLN A 333 -7.93 20.76 13.69
CA GLN A 333 -8.18 21.41 14.98
C GLN A 333 -7.31 20.80 16.10
N GLU A 334 -7.34 19.47 16.23
CA GLU A 334 -6.80 18.75 17.38
C GLU A 334 -5.42 18.11 17.14
N PRO A 335 -4.56 18.00 18.17
CA PRO A 335 -3.36 17.19 18.10
C PRO A 335 -3.70 15.70 18.00
N VAL A 336 -2.90 14.94 17.25
CA VAL A 336 -3.05 13.50 17.09
C VAL A 336 -1.81 12.79 17.65
N LEU A 337 -2.03 11.67 18.35
CA LEU A 337 -0.95 10.90 18.99
C LEU A 337 -0.06 10.20 17.95
N PRO A 338 1.25 10.05 18.23
CA PRO A 338 2.15 9.26 17.40
C PRO A 338 1.67 7.82 17.24
N GLY A 339 1.75 7.28 16.03
CA GLY A 339 1.30 5.93 15.66
C GLY A 339 -0.18 5.79 15.35
N CYS A 340 -1.01 6.80 15.62
CA CYS A 340 -2.37 6.84 15.10
C CYS A 340 -2.36 7.20 13.61
N PHE A 341 -3.36 6.73 12.85
CA PHE A 341 -3.57 7.15 11.47
C PHE A 341 -4.91 7.86 11.29
N LEU A 342 -5.00 8.67 10.24
CA LEU A 342 -6.20 9.43 9.87
C LEU A 342 -6.30 9.52 8.34
N ARG A 343 -7.47 9.92 7.82
CA ARG A 343 -7.61 10.23 6.40
C ARG A 343 -7.26 11.69 6.14
N ALA A 344 -6.41 11.94 5.16
CA ALA A 344 -5.94 13.26 4.78
C ALA A 344 -6.20 13.54 3.30
N ARG A 345 -6.48 14.80 2.94
CA ARG A 345 -6.54 15.28 1.56
C ARG A 345 -5.34 16.17 1.28
N ALA A 346 -4.60 15.89 0.21
CA ALA A 346 -3.56 16.79 -0.27
C ALA A 346 -4.17 18.10 -0.79
N ILE A 347 -3.64 19.23 -0.32
CA ILE A 347 -4.04 20.57 -0.76
C ILE A 347 -2.87 21.38 -1.33
N GLY A 348 -1.62 20.95 -1.11
CA GLY A 348 -0.45 21.60 -1.70
C GLY A 348 0.82 20.79 -1.51
N LEU A 349 1.87 21.20 -2.20
CA LEU A 349 3.21 20.65 -2.08
C LEU A 349 4.15 21.76 -1.60
N MET A 350 5.02 21.45 -0.66
CA MET A 350 6.08 22.33 -0.19
C MET A 350 7.42 21.78 -0.68
N PRO A 351 7.95 22.27 -1.81
CA PRO A 351 9.25 21.83 -2.28
C PRO A 351 10.33 22.35 -1.36
N MET A 352 11.20 21.46 -0.90
CA MET A 352 12.24 21.77 0.08
C MET A 352 13.55 21.07 -0.28
N ILE A 353 14.65 21.75 0.02
CA ILE A 353 16.01 21.25 -0.16
C ILE A 353 16.66 21.24 1.23
N ASP A 354 17.03 20.06 1.72
CA ASP A 354 17.72 19.85 2.99
C ASP A 354 19.14 19.39 2.71
N GLN A 355 20.15 20.19 3.06
CA GLN A 355 21.57 19.88 2.82
C GLN A 355 21.88 19.48 1.37
N GLY A 356 21.18 20.09 0.41
CA GLY A 356 21.33 19.83 -1.02
C GLY A 356 20.56 18.61 -1.55
N GLU A 357 19.87 17.86 -0.69
CA GLU A 357 18.98 16.77 -1.07
C GLU A 357 17.53 17.27 -1.14
N LYS A 358 16.76 16.70 -2.06
CA LYS A 358 15.36 17.05 -2.26
C LYS A 358 14.51 16.37 -1.18
N ASP A 359 13.73 17.15 -0.45
CA ASP A 359 12.89 16.70 0.68
C ASP A 359 11.52 17.39 0.61
N ASP A 360 10.78 17.16 -0.49
CA ASP A 360 9.46 17.76 -0.69
C ASP A 360 8.45 17.20 0.33
N LYS A 361 7.55 18.08 0.82
CA LYS A 361 6.54 17.69 1.82
C LYS A 361 5.14 17.98 1.34
N ILE A 362 4.22 17.06 1.58
CA ILE A 362 2.80 17.27 1.28
C ILE A 362 2.18 18.16 2.35
N ILE A 363 1.42 19.16 1.94
CA ILE A 363 0.52 19.90 2.82
C ILE A 363 -0.89 19.35 2.64
N ALA A 364 -1.49 18.89 3.73
CA ALA A 364 -2.77 18.22 3.72
C ALA A 364 -3.71 18.73 4.82
N VAL A 365 -4.99 18.41 4.69
CA VAL A 365 -6.02 18.60 5.72
C VAL A 365 -6.61 17.27 6.15
N CYS A 366 -7.02 17.13 7.40
CA CYS A 366 -7.80 15.97 7.83
C CYS A 366 -9.14 15.93 7.09
N ALA A 367 -9.43 14.85 6.38
CA ALA A 367 -10.64 14.67 5.57
C ALA A 367 -11.90 14.47 6.44
N ASP A 368 -11.71 14.18 7.73
CA ASP A 368 -12.77 13.91 8.70
C ASP A 368 -12.97 15.03 9.72
N ASP A 369 -12.13 16.07 9.70
CA ASP A 369 -12.30 17.25 10.55
C ASP A 369 -13.33 18.21 9.93
N PRO A 370 -14.45 18.52 10.60
CA PRO A 370 -15.50 19.38 10.05
C PRO A 370 -15.02 20.78 9.66
N GLU A 371 -14.03 21.32 10.38
CA GLU A 371 -13.47 22.66 10.12
C GLU A 371 -12.49 22.66 8.94
N PHE A 372 -11.83 21.54 8.64
CA PHE A 372 -10.76 21.51 7.63
C PHE A 372 -11.10 20.68 6.38
N ARG A 373 -12.06 19.77 6.45
CA ARG A 373 -12.39 18.86 5.34
C ARG A 373 -12.90 19.53 4.07
N HIS A 374 -13.17 20.83 4.09
CA HIS A 374 -13.70 21.57 2.94
C HIS A 374 -12.61 22.30 2.12
N TYR A 375 -11.40 22.44 2.66
CA TYR A 375 -10.25 23.01 1.94
C TYR A 375 -9.82 22.07 0.81
N LYS A 376 -9.45 22.64 -0.34
CA LYS A 376 -9.12 21.87 -1.56
C LYS A 376 -7.79 22.28 -2.18
N ASP A 377 -7.31 23.49 -1.92
CA ASP A 377 -6.04 23.99 -2.44
C ASP A 377 -5.30 24.83 -1.40
N ILE A 378 -3.98 24.92 -1.53
CA ILE A 378 -3.10 25.62 -0.58
C ILE A 378 -3.45 27.10 -0.44
N LYS A 379 -3.97 27.71 -1.52
CA LYS A 379 -4.40 29.11 -1.54
C LYS A 379 -5.66 29.38 -0.73
N ASP A 380 -6.40 28.34 -0.34
CA ASP A 380 -7.57 28.46 0.50
C ASP A 380 -7.18 28.81 1.95
N LEU A 381 -5.92 28.57 2.35
CA LEU A 381 -5.41 28.89 3.67
C LEU A 381 -5.07 30.37 3.84
N ALA A 382 -5.23 30.86 5.06
CA ALA A 382 -4.76 32.20 5.42
C ALA A 382 -3.24 32.35 5.15
N PRO A 383 -2.78 33.44 4.51
CA PRO A 383 -1.37 33.60 4.13
C PRO A 383 -0.37 33.45 5.29
N HIS A 384 -0.76 33.91 6.49
CA HIS A 384 0.07 33.78 7.67
C HIS A 384 0.37 32.31 8.03
N ARG A 385 -0.57 31.38 7.77
CA ARG A 385 -0.37 29.96 8.03
C ARG A 385 0.73 29.38 7.14
N LEU A 386 0.77 29.78 5.87
CA LEU A 386 1.85 29.38 4.95
C LEU A 386 3.20 29.97 5.37
N ALA A 387 3.21 31.22 5.85
CA ALA A 387 4.42 31.87 6.36
C ALA A 387 4.97 31.18 7.62
N GLU A 388 4.11 30.77 8.56
CA GLU A 388 4.48 30.01 9.75
C GLU A 388 5.08 28.65 9.38
N ILE A 389 4.43 27.88 8.50
CA ILE A 389 4.90 26.58 8.03
C ILE A 389 6.27 26.70 7.36
N ARG A 390 6.42 27.66 6.42
CA ARG A 390 7.69 27.94 5.76
C ARG A 390 8.80 28.23 6.77
N ARG A 391 8.55 29.18 7.69
CA ARG A 391 9.54 29.62 8.67
C ARG A 391 9.96 28.47 9.58
N PHE A 392 9.03 27.61 9.98
CA PHE A 392 9.34 26.43 10.80
C PHE A 392 10.39 25.53 10.12
N PHE A 393 10.19 25.14 8.86
CA PHE A 393 11.14 24.27 8.15
C PHE A 393 12.47 24.96 7.82
N GLU A 394 12.49 26.28 7.63
CA GLU A 394 13.74 27.03 7.50
C GLU A 394 14.53 27.07 8.83
N ASP A 395 13.86 27.03 9.98
CA ASP A 395 14.47 27.30 11.29
C ASP A 395 14.79 26.03 12.12
N TYR A 396 14.02 24.95 11.97
CA TYR A 396 14.05 23.80 12.90
C TYR A 396 15.40 23.07 13.00
N LYS A 397 16.24 23.19 11.97
CA LYS A 397 17.58 22.59 11.89
C LYS A 397 18.73 23.61 12.01
N LYS A 398 18.45 24.90 12.20
CA LYS A 398 19.49 25.95 12.27
C LYS A 398 20.51 25.71 13.39
N ASN A 399 20.05 25.35 14.59
CA ASN A 399 20.94 25.02 15.72
C ASN A 399 21.64 23.66 15.57
N GLU A 400 21.39 22.91 14.51
CA GLU A 400 22.18 21.74 14.10
C GLU A 400 23.27 22.12 13.08
N ASN A 401 23.41 23.40 12.74
CA ASN A 401 24.28 23.93 11.68
C ASN A 401 23.98 23.33 10.30
N LYS A 402 22.70 23.07 10.03
CA LYS A 402 22.20 22.55 8.76
C LYS A 402 21.37 23.61 8.05
N GLU A 403 21.54 23.67 6.74
CA GLU A 403 20.81 24.59 5.88
C GLU A 403 19.62 23.88 5.23
N VAL A 404 18.48 24.54 5.30
CA VAL A 404 17.23 24.10 4.68
C VAL A 404 16.67 25.26 3.86
N ALA A 405 16.40 25.04 2.59
CA ALA A 405 15.76 26.00 1.70
C ALA A 405 14.35 25.52 1.35
N VAL A 406 13.35 26.34 1.67
CA VAL A 406 11.96 26.09 1.30
C VAL A 406 11.62 26.94 0.09
N ASN A 407 11.13 26.34 -0.98
CA ASN A 407 10.70 27.06 -2.19
C ASN A 407 9.23 27.46 -2.10
N ASP A 408 8.68 28.08 -3.14
CA ASP A 408 7.25 28.43 -3.18
C ASP A 408 6.36 27.19 -3.15
N PHE A 409 5.29 27.29 -2.36
CA PHE A 409 4.27 26.25 -2.28
C PHE A 409 3.60 26.08 -3.65
N LEU A 410 3.42 24.82 -4.04
CA LEU A 410 2.76 24.44 -5.28
C LEU A 410 1.32 23.97 -4.99
N PRO A 411 0.39 24.08 -5.96
CA PRO A 411 -1.03 23.76 -5.78
C PRO A 411 -1.26 22.25 -5.52
N ALA A 412 -2.51 21.93 -5.18
CA ALA A 412 -2.92 20.56 -4.84
C ALA A 412 -2.57 19.54 -5.94
N GLU A 413 -2.67 19.93 -7.20
CA GLU A 413 -2.37 19.06 -8.34
C GLU A 413 -0.93 18.53 -8.34
N ASP A 414 0.03 19.35 -7.92
CA ASP A 414 1.44 18.94 -7.89
C ASP A 414 1.72 18.00 -6.71
N ALA A 415 1.03 18.20 -5.59
CA ALA A 415 1.05 17.27 -4.46
C ALA A 415 0.51 15.90 -4.87
N VAL A 416 -0.62 15.86 -5.57
CA VAL A 416 -1.23 14.63 -6.08
C VAL A 416 -0.29 13.89 -7.04
N LYS A 417 0.41 14.62 -7.93
CA LYS A 417 1.43 14.03 -8.82
C LYS A 417 2.60 13.46 -8.02
N ALA A 418 3.07 14.16 -6.99
CA ALA A 418 4.18 13.71 -6.14
C ALA A 418 3.83 12.44 -5.36
N ILE A 419 2.63 12.38 -4.76
CA ILE A 419 2.12 11.18 -4.07
C ILE A 419 2.05 10.01 -5.04
N LYS A 420 1.46 10.21 -6.22
CA LYS A 420 1.36 9.16 -7.23
C LYS A 420 2.74 8.62 -7.63
N TYR A 421 3.69 9.50 -7.88
CA TYR A 421 5.07 9.10 -8.20
C TYR A 421 5.71 8.28 -7.08
N SER A 422 5.49 8.66 -5.82
CA SER A 422 5.97 7.93 -4.65
C SER A 422 5.30 6.56 -4.47
N MET A 423 4.01 6.42 -4.81
CA MET A 423 3.31 5.14 -4.88
C MET A 423 3.92 4.23 -5.96
N ASP A 424 4.19 4.77 -7.15
CA ASP A 424 4.80 4.02 -8.25
C ASP A 424 6.19 3.50 -7.85
N LEU A 425 7.01 4.34 -7.21
CA LEU A 425 8.32 3.94 -6.67
C LEU A 425 8.21 2.84 -5.62
N TYR A 426 7.21 2.91 -4.74
CA TYR A 426 7.00 1.90 -3.70
C TYR A 426 6.62 0.56 -4.32
N GLY A 427 5.75 0.57 -5.33
CA GLY A 427 5.40 -0.62 -6.12
C GLY A 427 6.63 -1.29 -6.72
N ASP A 428 7.53 -0.51 -7.32
CA ASP A 428 8.81 -1.02 -7.85
C ASP A 428 9.73 -1.57 -6.73
N TYR A 429 9.83 -0.87 -5.61
CA TYR A 429 10.63 -1.27 -4.44
C TYR A 429 10.20 -2.62 -3.86
N ILE A 430 8.89 -2.83 -3.68
CA ILE A 430 8.38 -4.10 -3.15
C ILE A 430 8.61 -5.22 -4.15
N VAL A 431 8.36 -4.99 -5.45
CA VAL A 431 8.61 -6.00 -6.49
C VAL A 431 10.08 -6.38 -6.58
N GLU A 432 11.02 -5.44 -6.37
CA GLU A 432 12.46 -5.77 -6.32
C GLU A 432 12.83 -6.53 -5.04
N SER A 433 12.20 -6.19 -3.90
CA SER A 433 12.46 -6.83 -2.62
C SER A 433 11.98 -8.29 -2.60
N LEU A 434 10.87 -8.60 -3.27
CA LEU A 434 10.34 -9.96 -3.44
C LEU A 434 11.16 -10.83 -4.41
N ARG A 435 12.13 -10.27 -5.15
CA ARG A 435 13.01 -11.04 -6.06
C ARG A 435 14.29 -11.55 -5.42
N LYS A 436 14.63 -11.06 -4.23
CA LYS A 436 15.79 -11.50 -3.45
C LYS A 436 15.37 -12.59 -2.49
#